data_AF-A0A946QLS9-F1
#
_entry.id   AF-A0A946QLS9-F1
#
_cell.length_a   1.000
_cell.length_b   1.000
_cell.length_c   1.000
_cell.angle_alpha   90.00
_cell.angle_beta   90.00
_cell.angle_gamma   90.00
#
_symmetry.space_group_name_H-M   'P 1'
#
loop_
_entity.id
_entity.type
_entity.pdbx_description
1 polymer ?
#
loop_
_entity_poly.entity_id
_entity_poly.type
_entity_poly.pdbx_seq_one_letter_code
_entity_poly.pdbx_strand_id
1 'polypeptide(L)'
;MPPLVGIDISSTTVKLLELSRKGVDYCVESYAVAPLPPEAVIEKNVNRTELVAEVIRDLVGRSGTKARRAVAAVSGSAVITKTIAMPAGLSEEDIEAQLILEADQYIPYPLDEVTIDFETLGPISGQDNHVHVLLAACRQETIESRVGALAIAGLTPVIMDIEVFARERAMTLLSSQLPEGQHHAIGMVDIGASMTTLSVFAGDESIYTREHLFGGMQLTDDIMSRYGLSFEEAGRAKKQGGLPDGCEPDDYDEAVLAPFLEAVESQISRSLQFFFSSSEYAELDCIVLCGGVAVMEGLAERISKRLSTPTIIANPFAGMSVAARVNAQALARDAPAMMVACGLAMRRLSDG
;
A
#
# COMPACT_ATOMS: atom_id res chain seq x y z
N MET A 1 22.37 -0.49 13.20
CA MET A 1 21.22 -1.42 13.21
C MET A 1 21.39 -2.47 12.12
N PRO A 2 20.94 -3.71 12.34
CA PRO A 2 20.92 -4.74 11.29
C PRO A 2 20.02 -4.29 10.13
N PRO A 3 20.34 -4.65 8.87
CA PRO A 3 19.53 -4.29 7.72
C PRO A 3 18.15 -4.98 7.78
N LEU A 4 17.13 -4.23 7.37
CA LEU A 4 15.72 -4.63 7.31
C LEU A 4 15.24 -4.58 5.87
N VAL A 5 14.34 -5.51 5.51
CA VAL A 5 13.63 -5.48 4.23
C VAL A 5 12.15 -5.22 4.45
N GLY A 6 11.59 -4.29 3.69
CA GLY A 6 10.15 -4.12 3.55
C GLY A 6 9.62 -5.14 2.54
N ILE A 7 8.67 -5.96 2.94
CA ILE A 7 8.02 -6.97 2.11
C ILE A 7 6.52 -6.64 2.00
N ASP A 8 6.11 -6.20 0.83
CA ASP A 8 4.70 -5.99 0.49
C ASP A 8 4.15 -7.25 -0.20
N ILE A 9 3.16 -7.88 0.42
CA ILE A 9 2.47 -9.07 -0.09
C ILE A 9 1.08 -8.63 -0.56
N SER A 10 0.95 -8.41 -1.86
CA SER A 10 -0.30 -8.01 -2.52
C SER A 10 -1.00 -9.19 -3.20
N SER A 11 -2.21 -9.00 -3.74
CA SER A 11 -2.97 -10.08 -4.39
C SER A 11 -2.25 -10.73 -5.59
N THR A 12 -1.41 -9.98 -6.32
CA THR A 12 -0.78 -10.47 -7.57
C THR A 12 0.73 -10.42 -7.58
N THR A 13 1.37 -9.80 -6.57
CA THR A 13 2.83 -9.65 -6.52
C THR A 13 3.34 -9.62 -5.09
N VAL A 14 4.56 -10.11 -4.90
CA VAL A 14 5.40 -9.78 -3.74
C VAL A 14 6.40 -8.72 -4.18
N LYS A 15 6.62 -7.70 -3.34
CA LYS A 15 7.59 -6.64 -3.57
C LYS A 15 8.54 -6.55 -2.39
N LEU A 16 9.84 -6.49 -2.65
CA LEU A 16 10.89 -6.30 -1.65
C LEU A 16 11.62 -5.01 -1.91
N LEU A 17 11.85 -4.28 -0.83
CA LEU A 17 12.72 -3.12 -0.83
C LEU A 17 13.64 -3.14 0.40
N GLU A 18 14.92 -2.89 0.17
CA GLU A 18 15.91 -2.63 1.21
C GLU A 18 16.38 -1.18 1.07
N LEU A 19 16.19 -0.40 2.13
CA LEU A 19 16.67 0.98 2.21
C LEU A 19 17.80 1.09 3.24
N SER A 20 18.82 1.88 2.91
CA SER A 20 19.76 2.42 3.90
C SER A 20 19.55 3.94 4.03
N ARG A 21 20.05 4.52 5.12
CA ARG A 21 19.97 5.97 5.35
C ARG A 21 21.34 6.50 5.70
N LYS A 22 21.75 7.60 5.05
CA LYS A 22 22.97 8.35 5.35
C LYS A 22 22.59 9.79 5.67
N GLY A 23 22.55 10.13 6.95
CA GLY A 23 22.01 11.42 7.39
C GLY A 23 20.50 11.50 7.16
N VAL A 24 20.04 12.48 6.39
CA VAL A 24 18.63 12.63 6.01
C VAL A 24 18.25 11.81 4.78
N ASP A 25 19.22 11.47 3.94
CA ASP A 25 18.99 10.86 2.63
C ASP A 25 18.87 9.34 2.69
N TYR A 26 17.99 8.79 1.86
CA TYR A 26 17.82 7.36 1.66
C TYR A 26 18.61 6.85 0.44
N CYS A 27 19.01 5.58 0.51
CA CYS A 27 19.62 4.84 -0.59
C CYS A 27 18.85 3.53 -0.81
N VAL A 28 18.47 3.27 -2.06
CA VAL A 28 17.89 1.98 -2.47
C VAL A 28 19.01 0.96 -2.62
N GLU A 29 19.12 0.06 -1.64
CA GLU A 29 20.17 -0.94 -1.59
C GLU A 29 19.81 -2.17 -2.42
N SER A 30 18.57 -2.65 -2.29
CA SER A 30 18.05 -3.83 -3.00
C SER A 30 16.58 -3.62 -3.34
N TYR A 31 16.18 -4.13 -4.49
CA TYR A 31 14.80 -4.10 -4.96
C TYR A 31 14.52 -5.35 -5.80
N ALA A 32 13.35 -5.95 -5.61
CA ALA A 32 12.84 -6.97 -6.52
C ALA A 32 11.31 -7.09 -6.42
N VAL A 33 10.68 -7.50 -7.53
CA VAL A 33 9.25 -7.82 -7.63
C VAL A 33 9.10 -9.16 -8.32
N ALA A 34 8.20 -9.99 -7.79
CA ALA A 34 7.80 -11.24 -8.41
C ALA A 34 6.28 -11.38 -8.41
N PRO A 35 5.69 -11.96 -9.47
CA PRO A 35 4.27 -12.26 -9.49
C PRO A 35 3.93 -13.37 -8.49
N LEU A 36 2.69 -13.34 -8.01
CA LEU A 36 2.08 -14.41 -7.25
C LEU A 36 1.05 -15.15 -8.12
N PRO A 37 0.90 -16.47 -7.94
CA PRO A 37 -0.18 -17.20 -8.58
C PRO A 37 -1.54 -16.74 -8.00
N PRO A 38 -2.62 -16.72 -8.80
CA PRO A 38 -3.91 -16.14 -8.41
C PRO A 38 -4.51 -16.69 -7.11
N GLU A 39 -4.24 -17.95 -6.78
CA GLU A 39 -4.74 -18.63 -5.60
C GLU A 39 -3.91 -18.37 -4.32
N ALA A 40 -2.74 -17.72 -4.44
CA ALA A 40 -1.85 -17.52 -3.31
C ALA A 40 -2.39 -16.48 -2.32
N VAL A 41 -2.93 -15.38 -2.84
CA VAL A 41 -3.47 -14.27 -2.05
C VAL A 41 -4.79 -13.82 -2.64
N ILE A 42 -5.87 -13.95 -1.86
CA ILE A 42 -7.22 -13.58 -2.28
C ILE A 42 -7.68 -12.44 -1.39
N GLU A 43 -8.08 -11.31 -1.99
CA GLU A 43 -8.57 -10.13 -1.25
C GLU A 43 -7.63 -9.68 -0.11
N LYS A 44 -6.32 -9.66 -0.40
CA LYS A 44 -5.24 -9.36 0.58
C LYS A 44 -5.14 -10.35 1.75
N ASN A 45 -5.78 -11.51 1.70
CA ASN A 45 -5.56 -12.61 2.64
C ASN A 45 -4.65 -13.67 2.04
N VAL A 46 -3.62 -14.08 2.79
CA VAL A 46 -2.70 -15.15 2.36
C VAL A 46 -3.42 -16.48 2.48
N ASN A 47 -3.74 -17.08 1.33
CA ASN A 47 -4.50 -18.32 1.24
C ASN A 47 -3.60 -19.55 1.07
N ARG A 48 -2.44 -19.39 0.40
CA ARG A 48 -1.42 -20.46 0.23
C ARG A 48 -0.07 -19.98 0.74
N THR A 49 0.15 -20.15 2.03
CA THR A 49 1.37 -19.70 2.73
C THR A 49 2.65 -20.24 2.09
N GLU A 50 2.67 -21.49 1.66
CA GLU A 50 3.84 -22.13 1.04
C GLU A 50 4.20 -21.50 -0.31
N LEU A 51 3.19 -21.22 -1.15
CA LEU A 51 3.41 -20.59 -2.46
C LEU A 51 3.95 -19.16 -2.29
N VAL A 52 3.39 -18.41 -1.34
CA VAL A 52 3.89 -17.06 -1.02
C VAL A 52 5.34 -17.14 -0.51
N ALA A 53 5.65 -18.12 0.35
CA ALA A 53 6.99 -18.30 0.88
C ALA A 53 8.03 -18.67 -0.19
N GLU A 54 7.67 -19.51 -1.16
CA GLU A 54 8.54 -19.85 -2.30
C GLU A 54 8.87 -18.61 -3.13
N VAL A 55 7.87 -17.78 -3.42
CA VAL A 55 8.04 -16.53 -4.17
C VAL A 55 8.91 -15.54 -3.38
N ILE A 56 8.68 -15.37 -2.07
CA ILE A 56 9.53 -14.53 -1.22
C ILE A 56 10.98 -15.03 -1.23
N ARG A 57 11.21 -16.35 -1.14
CA ARG A 57 12.55 -16.94 -1.13
C ARG A 57 13.30 -16.68 -2.44
N ASP A 58 12.64 -16.88 -3.59
CA ASP A 58 13.19 -16.53 -4.91
C ASP A 58 13.56 -15.05 -4.97
N LEU A 59 12.65 -14.20 -4.52
CA LEU A 59 12.78 -12.76 -4.59
C LEU A 59 13.93 -12.24 -3.70
N VAL A 60 14.11 -12.80 -2.49
CA VAL A 60 15.27 -12.55 -1.64
C VAL A 60 16.56 -12.95 -2.35
N GLY A 61 16.60 -14.13 -2.99
CA GLY A 61 17.76 -14.60 -3.76
C GLY A 61 18.11 -13.67 -4.92
N ARG A 62 17.13 -13.26 -5.72
CA ARG A 62 17.28 -12.38 -6.88
C ARG A 62 17.66 -10.96 -6.52
N SER A 63 17.16 -10.43 -5.40
CA SER A 63 17.50 -9.08 -4.92
C SER A 63 18.98 -8.98 -4.48
N GLY A 64 19.62 -10.10 -4.16
CA GLY A 64 20.96 -10.13 -3.60
C GLY A 64 21.07 -9.53 -2.18
N THR A 65 19.94 -9.31 -1.50
CA THR A 65 19.95 -8.76 -0.14
C THR A 65 20.56 -9.74 0.87
N LYS A 66 21.30 -9.18 1.83
CA LYS A 66 21.83 -9.91 2.99
C LYS A 66 20.94 -9.73 4.22
N ALA A 67 19.93 -8.86 4.15
CA ALA A 67 18.97 -8.71 5.21
C ALA A 67 18.20 -10.01 5.43
N ARG A 68 17.95 -10.32 6.69
CA ARG A 68 17.08 -11.45 7.09
C ARG A 68 15.92 -11.02 7.95
N ARG A 69 15.93 -9.78 8.45
CA ARG A 69 14.84 -9.22 9.24
C ARG A 69 13.86 -8.53 8.29
N ALA A 70 12.58 -8.80 8.44
CA ALA A 70 11.54 -8.33 7.53
C ALA A 70 10.46 -7.53 8.27
N VAL A 71 10.00 -6.47 7.60
CA VAL A 71 8.80 -5.73 7.95
C VAL A 71 7.77 -6.04 6.88
N ALA A 72 6.59 -6.48 7.28
CA ALA A 72 5.45 -6.67 6.38
C ALA A 72 4.23 -5.94 6.93
N ALA A 73 3.15 -5.89 6.17
CA ALA A 73 1.91 -5.27 6.61
C ALA A 73 0.68 -6.13 6.36
N VAL A 74 -0.33 -5.88 7.18
CA VAL A 74 -1.71 -6.31 6.97
C VAL A 74 -2.52 -5.19 6.29
N SER A 75 -3.58 -5.59 5.58
CA SER A 75 -4.49 -4.64 4.92
C SER A 75 -5.17 -3.73 5.94
N GLY A 76 -5.39 -2.46 5.59
CA GLY A 76 -6.19 -1.55 6.41
C GLY A 76 -7.61 -2.07 6.66
N SER A 77 -8.24 -2.73 5.69
CA SER A 77 -9.56 -3.37 5.86
C SER A 77 -9.58 -4.57 6.80
N ALA A 78 -8.43 -5.18 7.08
CA ALA A 78 -8.32 -6.29 8.02
C ALA A 78 -8.03 -5.81 9.46
N VAL A 79 -7.80 -4.51 9.66
CA VAL A 79 -7.49 -3.91 10.96
C VAL A 79 -8.55 -2.90 11.34
N ILE A 80 -8.99 -2.97 12.58
CA ILE A 80 -9.84 -1.95 13.20
C ILE A 80 -8.90 -0.99 13.91
N THR A 81 -8.85 0.26 13.45
CA THR A 81 -8.10 1.34 14.10
C THR A 81 -9.06 2.32 14.78
N LYS A 82 -8.83 2.62 16.06
CA LYS A 82 -9.67 3.57 16.81
C LYS A 82 -8.86 4.37 17.81
N THR A 83 -9.03 5.69 17.80
CA THR A 83 -8.48 6.55 18.85
C THR A 83 -9.47 6.64 20.01
N ILE A 84 -9.03 6.28 21.21
CA ILE A 84 -9.81 6.36 22.44
C ILE A 84 -9.14 7.31 23.45
N ALA A 85 -9.90 7.77 24.44
CA ALA A 85 -9.41 8.60 25.53
C ALA A 85 -9.17 7.73 26.76
N MET A 86 -7.96 7.79 27.33
CA MET A 86 -7.61 7.06 28.56
C MET A 86 -7.00 8.00 29.59
N PRO A 87 -7.11 7.70 30.90
CA PRO A 87 -6.44 8.48 31.93
C PRO A 87 -4.93 8.60 31.67
N ALA A 88 -4.39 9.79 31.86
CA ALA A 88 -2.96 10.05 31.75
C ALA A 88 -2.20 9.39 32.92
N GLY A 89 -0.97 8.93 32.66
CA GLY A 89 -0.07 8.37 33.67
C GLY A 89 -0.29 6.90 34.00
N LEU A 90 -1.15 6.21 33.25
CA LEU A 90 -1.21 4.74 33.26
C LEU A 90 0.09 4.14 32.69
N SER A 91 0.51 3.00 33.22
CA SER A 91 1.60 2.21 32.61
C SER A 91 1.10 1.51 31.34
N GLU A 92 2.01 1.04 30.48
CA GLU A 92 1.63 0.24 29.30
C GLU A 92 0.83 -1.01 29.69
N GLU A 93 1.21 -1.69 30.78
CA GLU A 93 0.49 -2.85 31.30
C GLU A 93 -0.95 -2.50 31.75
N ASP A 94 -1.14 -1.33 32.38
CA ASP A 94 -2.46 -0.86 32.81
C ASP A 94 -3.34 -0.48 31.60
N ILE A 95 -2.75 0.16 30.59
CA ILE A 95 -3.44 0.50 29.34
C ILE A 95 -3.88 -0.78 28.64
N GLU A 96 -2.99 -1.77 28.50
CA GLU A 96 -3.29 -3.06 27.88
C GLU A 96 -4.44 -3.78 28.61
N ALA A 97 -4.36 -3.86 29.94
CA ALA A 97 -5.41 -4.50 30.74
C ALA A 97 -6.77 -3.80 30.57
N GLN A 98 -6.79 -2.47 30.54
CA GLN A 98 -8.03 -1.71 30.33
C GLN A 98 -8.55 -1.86 28.90
N LEU A 99 -7.68 -1.86 27.90
CA LEU A 99 -8.04 -2.09 26.50
C LEU A 99 -8.70 -3.45 26.32
N ILE A 100 -8.17 -4.51 26.94
CA ILE A 100 -8.75 -5.86 26.87
C ILE A 100 -10.16 -5.89 27.49
N LEU A 101 -10.40 -5.15 28.59
CA LEU A 101 -11.71 -5.07 29.21
C LEU A 101 -12.74 -4.30 28.37
N GLU A 102 -12.29 -3.29 27.62
CA GLU A 102 -13.16 -2.48 26.76
C GLU A 102 -13.24 -3.01 25.32
N ALA A 103 -12.38 -3.96 24.95
CA ALA A 103 -12.23 -4.51 23.61
C ALA A 103 -13.54 -5.06 23.03
N ASP A 104 -14.37 -5.71 23.85
CA ASP A 104 -15.69 -6.24 23.46
C ASP A 104 -16.63 -5.16 22.89
N GLN A 105 -16.43 -3.89 23.23
CA GLN A 105 -17.26 -2.79 22.72
C GLN A 105 -16.87 -2.38 21.29
N TYR A 106 -15.67 -2.73 20.85
CA TYR A 106 -15.08 -2.21 19.61
C TYR A 106 -14.74 -3.32 18.60
N ILE A 107 -14.50 -4.53 19.10
CA ILE A 107 -14.04 -5.67 18.30
C ILE A 107 -15.21 -6.64 18.15
N PRO A 108 -15.70 -6.89 16.93
CA PRO A 108 -16.85 -7.75 16.68
C PRO A 108 -16.50 -9.26 16.73
N TYR A 109 -15.29 -9.60 17.17
CA TYR A 109 -14.74 -10.95 17.19
C TYR A 109 -14.36 -11.35 18.61
N PRO A 110 -14.31 -12.66 18.91
CA PRO A 110 -13.77 -13.14 20.17
C PRO A 110 -12.33 -12.66 20.41
N LEU A 111 -12.02 -12.25 21.64
CA LEU A 111 -10.69 -11.72 21.99
C LEU A 111 -9.56 -12.75 21.83
N ASP A 112 -9.86 -14.04 21.91
CA ASP A 112 -8.92 -15.14 21.68
C ASP A 112 -8.54 -15.35 20.21
N GLU A 113 -9.26 -14.72 19.28
CA GLU A 113 -8.96 -14.74 17.84
C GLU A 113 -8.33 -13.43 17.33
N VAL A 114 -8.06 -12.47 18.21
CA VAL A 114 -7.67 -11.11 17.86
C VAL A 114 -6.35 -10.72 18.51
N THR A 115 -5.47 -10.13 17.70
CA THR A 115 -4.28 -9.45 18.19
C THR A 115 -4.57 -7.96 18.30
N ILE A 116 -4.24 -7.38 19.45
CA ILE A 116 -4.44 -5.97 19.78
C ILE A 116 -3.07 -5.35 20.03
N ASP A 117 -2.85 -4.16 19.48
CA ASP A 117 -1.70 -3.31 19.73
C ASP A 117 -2.17 -1.87 19.95
N PHE A 118 -1.37 -1.05 20.64
CA PHE A 118 -1.73 0.33 20.92
C PHE A 118 -0.53 1.29 20.94
N GLU A 119 -0.80 2.56 20.64
CA GLU A 119 0.19 3.64 20.73
C GLU A 119 -0.41 4.87 21.41
N THR A 120 0.30 5.44 22.38
CA THR A 120 -0.14 6.68 23.05
C THR A 120 0.26 7.89 22.19
N LEU A 121 -0.73 8.62 21.67
CA LEU A 121 -0.52 9.76 20.77
C LEU A 121 -0.17 11.06 21.51
N GLY A 122 -0.64 11.22 22.76
CA GLY A 122 -0.38 12.41 23.57
C GLY A 122 -1.63 12.94 24.30
N PRO A 123 -1.51 14.06 25.02
CA PRO A 123 -2.61 14.61 25.82
C PRO A 123 -3.77 15.13 24.96
N ILE A 124 -4.98 15.03 25.50
CA ILE A 124 -6.18 15.54 24.85
C ILE A 124 -6.32 17.04 25.12
N SER A 125 -6.46 17.84 24.06
CA SER A 125 -6.68 19.29 24.18
C SER A 125 -7.90 19.61 25.04
N GLY A 126 -7.68 20.34 26.15
CA GLY A 126 -8.73 20.70 27.10
C GLY A 126 -9.07 19.65 28.15
N GLN A 127 -8.34 18.51 28.20
CA GLN A 127 -8.46 17.49 29.23
C GLN A 127 -7.07 17.07 29.73
N ASP A 128 -6.50 17.84 30.66
CA ASP A 128 -5.12 17.66 31.14
C ASP A 128 -4.83 16.28 31.77
N ASN A 129 -5.87 15.53 32.16
CA ASN A 129 -5.76 14.21 32.78
C ASN A 129 -6.03 13.05 31.82
N HIS A 130 -6.17 13.27 30.51
CA HIS A 130 -6.39 12.21 29.54
C HIS A 130 -5.40 12.28 28.38
N VAL A 131 -5.11 11.11 27.81
CA VAL A 131 -4.31 10.94 26.61
C VAL A 131 -5.14 10.24 25.52
N HIS A 132 -4.84 10.56 24.28
CA HIS A 132 -5.28 9.81 23.12
C HIS A 132 -4.44 8.53 23.00
N VAL A 133 -5.11 7.38 22.91
CA VAL A 133 -4.50 6.08 22.62
C VAL A 133 -5.08 5.58 21.31
N LEU A 134 -4.22 5.31 20.34
CA LEU A 134 -4.56 4.66 19.09
C LEU A 134 -4.56 3.15 19.30
N LEU A 135 -5.72 2.53 19.20
CA LEU A 135 -5.91 1.08 19.22
C LEU A 135 -5.87 0.54 17.79
N ALA A 136 -5.15 -0.56 17.57
CA ALA A 136 -5.19 -1.36 16.34
C ALA A 136 -5.48 -2.82 16.68
N ALA A 137 -6.53 -3.39 16.07
CA ALA A 137 -6.94 -4.76 16.32
C ALA A 137 -7.21 -5.53 15.02
N CYS A 138 -6.69 -6.75 14.89
CA CYS A 138 -6.96 -7.60 13.72
C CYS A 138 -6.98 -9.08 14.07
N ARG A 139 -7.60 -9.89 13.19
CA ARG A 139 -7.65 -11.35 13.39
C ARG A 139 -6.23 -11.92 13.37
N GLN A 140 -5.92 -12.74 14.37
CA GLN A 140 -4.60 -13.38 14.55
C GLN A 140 -4.17 -14.17 13.30
N GLU A 141 -5.10 -14.87 12.64
CA GLU A 141 -4.89 -15.62 11.40
C GLU A 141 -4.28 -14.75 10.27
N THR A 142 -4.69 -13.49 10.16
CA THR A 142 -4.20 -12.54 9.14
C THR A 142 -2.72 -12.20 9.33
N ILE A 143 -2.27 -12.17 10.59
CA ILE A 143 -0.86 -11.96 10.96
C ILE A 143 -0.09 -13.27 10.78
N GLU A 144 -0.58 -14.37 11.35
CA GLU A 144 0.11 -15.66 11.39
C GLU A 144 0.44 -16.19 9.99
N SER A 145 -0.48 -16.06 9.04
CA SER A 145 -0.27 -16.47 7.65
C SER A 145 0.92 -15.74 7.00
N ARG A 146 1.07 -14.43 7.24
CA ARG A 146 2.20 -13.62 6.74
C ARG A 146 3.49 -13.94 7.48
N VAL A 147 3.43 -14.07 8.80
CA VAL A 147 4.56 -14.47 9.65
C VAL A 147 5.09 -15.84 9.21
N GLY A 148 4.19 -16.80 8.97
CA GLY A 148 4.51 -18.13 8.45
C GLY A 148 5.18 -18.07 7.08
N ALA A 149 4.64 -17.29 6.14
CA ALA A 149 5.22 -17.15 4.80
C ALA A 149 6.64 -16.59 4.86
N LEU A 150 6.88 -15.55 5.68
CA LEU A 150 8.20 -14.96 5.88
C LEU A 150 9.18 -15.95 6.54
N ALA A 151 8.72 -16.68 7.57
CA ALA A 151 9.54 -17.66 8.29
C ALA A 151 9.97 -18.81 7.37
N ILE A 152 9.04 -19.38 6.59
CA ILE A 152 9.34 -20.45 5.62
C ILE A 152 10.29 -19.96 4.51
N ALA A 153 10.22 -18.68 4.15
CA ALA A 153 11.14 -18.06 3.20
C ALA A 153 12.54 -17.81 3.79
N GLY A 154 12.76 -18.05 5.09
CA GLY A 154 14.03 -17.84 5.77
C GLY A 154 14.25 -16.41 6.25
N LEU A 155 13.18 -15.62 6.38
CA LEU A 155 13.18 -14.30 6.97
C LEU A 155 12.66 -14.36 8.42
N THR A 156 13.09 -13.40 9.24
CA THR A 156 12.61 -13.16 10.59
C THR A 156 11.66 -11.97 10.54
N PRO A 157 10.33 -12.15 10.61
CA PRO A 157 9.41 -11.03 10.75
C PRO A 157 9.69 -10.32 12.07
N VAL A 158 9.88 -9.01 12.02
CA VAL A 158 10.16 -8.19 13.22
C VAL A 158 9.10 -7.14 13.48
N ILE A 159 8.38 -6.72 12.46
CA ILE A 159 7.28 -5.75 12.56
C ILE A 159 6.19 -6.20 11.58
N MET A 160 4.97 -6.29 12.09
CA MET A 160 3.75 -6.43 11.30
C MET A 160 3.00 -5.10 11.39
N ASP A 161 3.14 -4.30 10.34
CA ASP A 161 2.61 -2.94 10.26
C ASP A 161 1.23 -2.92 9.57
N ILE A 162 0.65 -1.74 9.40
CA ILE A 162 -0.58 -1.52 8.64
C ILE A 162 -0.24 -0.78 7.35
N GLU A 163 -0.81 -1.23 6.22
CA GLU A 163 -0.54 -0.63 4.91
C GLU A 163 -0.77 0.89 4.86
N VAL A 164 -1.76 1.40 5.61
CA VAL A 164 -2.11 2.84 5.68
C VAL A 164 -0.93 3.64 6.23
N PHE A 165 -0.35 3.21 7.36
CA PHE A 165 0.80 3.87 7.98
C PHE A 165 2.08 3.73 7.14
N ALA A 166 2.24 2.61 6.42
CA ALA A 166 3.30 2.49 5.43
C ALA A 166 3.16 3.54 4.32
N ARG A 167 1.94 3.72 3.80
CA ARG A 167 1.65 4.74 2.78
C ARG A 167 1.90 6.16 3.31
N GLU A 168 1.46 6.49 4.51
CA GLU A 168 1.76 7.77 5.19
C GLU A 168 3.25 8.05 5.22
N ARG A 169 4.06 7.09 5.68
CA ARG A 169 5.52 7.27 5.71
C ARG A 169 6.10 7.51 4.32
N ALA A 170 5.66 6.76 3.32
CA ALA A 170 6.14 6.94 1.95
C ALA A 170 5.68 8.27 1.33
N MET A 171 4.51 8.79 1.72
CA MET A 171 3.98 10.08 1.26
C MET A 171 4.91 11.24 1.60
N THR A 172 5.59 11.20 2.76
CA THR A 172 6.56 12.24 3.17
C THR A 172 7.71 12.43 2.17
N LEU A 173 8.04 11.40 1.37
CA LEU A 173 9.09 11.43 0.34
C LEU A 173 8.64 12.11 -0.96
N LEU A 174 7.34 12.34 -1.13
CA LEU A 174 6.77 12.92 -2.33
C LEU A 174 6.70 14.45 -2.30
N SER A 175 7.09 15.09 -1.18
CA SER A 175 7.06 16.54 -1.00
C SER A 175 7.67 17.33 -2.17
N SER A 176 8.78 16.84 -2.75
CA SER A 176 9.44 17.47 -3.90
C SER A 176 8.71 17.34 -5.24
N GLN A 177 7.72 16.45 -5.34
CA GLN A 177 6.92 16.21 -6.55
C GLN A 177 5.57 16.92 -6.50
N LEU A 178 5.14 17.35 -5.32
CA LEU A 178 3.90 18.08 -5.16
C LEU A 178 4.03 19.50 -5.73
N PRO A 179 2.92 20.11 -6.19
CA PRO A 179 2.92 21.49 -6.67
C PRO A 179 3.49 22.46 -5.61
N GLU A 180 4.12 23.57 -6.00
CA GLU A 180 4.61 24.54 -5.02
C GLU A 180 3.45 25.18 -4.24
N GLY A 181 3.51 25.19 -2.91
CA GLY A 181 2.53 25.87 -2.06
C GLY A 181 2.27 25.16 -0.74
N GLN A 182 1.37 25.73 0.06
CA GLN A 182 0.77 24.99 1.18
C GLN A 182 -0.39 24.16 0.63
N HIS A 183 -0.37 22.87 0.92
CA HIS A 183 -1.45 21.96 0.59
C HIS A 183 -2.34 21.74 1.81
N HIS A 184 -3.63 21.95 1.61
CA HIS A 184 -4.66 21.71 2.61
C HIS A 184 -5.14 20.26 2.56
N ALA A 185 -5.24 19.67 1.37
CA ALA A 185 -5.65 18.29 1.17
C ALA A 185 -5.06 17.66 -0.11
N ILE A 186 -4.39 16.52 0.05
CA ILE A 186 -3.83 15.73 -1.06
C ILE A 186 -4.53 14.37 -1.11
N GLY A 187 -5.06 13.99 -2.27
CA GLY A 187 -5.67 12.68 -2.46
C GLY A 187 -4.67 11.70 -3.09
N MET A 188 -4.27 10.65 -2.37
CA MET A 188 -3.55 9.52 -2.96
C MET A 188 -4.54 8.44 -3.41
N VAL A 189 -4.40 7.99 -4.66
CA VAL A 189 -5.18 6.90 -5.23
C VAL A 189 -4.24 5.75 -5.58
N ASP A 190 -4.30 4.67 -4.80
CA ASP A 190 -3.57 3.42 -5.04
C ASP A 190 -4.45 2.50 -5.87
N ILE A 191 -4.12 2.33 -7.15
CA ILE A 191 -4.85 1.46 -8.07
C ILE A 191 -4.06 0.15 -8.23
N GLY A 192 -4.43 -0.81 -7.39
CA GLY A 192 -3.88 -2.15 -7.37
C GLY A 192 -4.45 -3.07 -8.45
N ALA A 193 -4.23 -4.37 -8.29
CA ALA A 193 -4.80 -5.38 -9.18
C ALA A 193 -6.30 -5.61 -8.88
N SER A 194 -6.65 -5.93 -7.63
CA SER A 194 -8.03 -6.24 -7.25
C SER A 194 -8.72 -5.13 -6.44
N MET A 195 -7.95 -4.13 -5.99
CA MET A 195 -8.43 -3.12 -5.07
C MET A 195 -7.86 -1.75 -5.40
N THR A 196 -8.71 -0.73 -5.29
CA THR A 196 -8.33 0.68 -5.34
C THR A 196 -8.58 1.31 -3.99
N THR A 197 -7.57 1.99 -3.45
CA THR A 197 -7.63 2.70 -2.17
C THR A 197 -7.48 4.20 -2.42
N LEU A 198 -8.47 4.98 -1.98
CA LEU A 198 -8.36 6.44 -1.87
C LEU A 198 -7.98 6.78 -0.44
N SER A 199 -6.87 7.50 -0.26
CA SER A 199 -6.47 8.08 1.02
C SER A 199 -6.29 9.59 0.86
N VAL A 200 -6.93 10.40 1.70
CA VAL A 200 -6.75 11.87 1.70
C VAL A 200 -5.89 12.28 2.89
N PHE A 201 -4.91 13.13 2.62
CA PHE A 201 -3.93 13.61 3.59
C PHE A 201 -4.11 15.10 3.82
N ALA A 202 -4.11 15.51 5.08
CA ALA A 202 -3.97 16.90 5.49
C ALA A 202 -2.65 17.03 6.26
N GLY A 203 -1.65 17.68 5.64
CA GLY A 203 -0.27 17.58 6.13
C GLY A 203 0.26 16.14 5.98
N ASP A 204 0.77 15.58 7.07
CA ASP A 204 1.37 14.23 7.10
C ASP A 204 0.38 13.13 7.56
N GLU A 205 -0.86 13.49 7.93
CA GLU A 205 -1.84 12.56 8.49
C GLU A 205 -2.92 12.18 7.47
N SER A 206 -3.32 10.91 7.43
CA SER A 206 -4.48 10.47 6.65
C SER A 206 -5.78 10.76 7.40
N ILE A 207 -6.59 11.67 6.85
CA ILE A 207 -7.89 12.07 7.42
C ILE A 207 -9.07 11.26 6.87
N TYR A 208 -8.86 10.56 5.76
CA TYR A 208 -9.87 9.75 5.10
C TYR A 208 -9.21 8.61 4.37
N THR A 209 -9.75 7.40 4.51
CA THR A 209 -9.36 6.25 3.69
C THR A 209 -10.59 5.46 3.29
N ARG A 210 -10.65 5.06 2.02
CA ARG A 210 -11.72 4.21 1.49
C ARG A 210 -11.17 3.23 0.46
N GLU A 211 -11.59 1.98 0.59
CA GLU A 211 -11.23 0.92 -0.34
C GLU A 211 -12.42 0.51 -1.21
N HIS A 212 -12.12 0.11 -2.44
CA HIS A 212 -13.09 -0.39 -3.41
C HIS A 212 -12.53 -1.62 -4.15
N LEU A 213 -13.36 -2.66 -4.30
CA LEU A 213 -13.04 -3.87 -5.07
C LEU A 213 -13.09 -3.58 -6.57
N PHE A 214 -12.08 -2.86 -7.04
CA PHE A 214 -11.88 -2.47 -8.43
C PHE A 214 -10.38 -2.33 -8.66
N GLY A 215 -9.89 -2.65 -9.86
CA GLY A 215 -8.48 -2.49 -10.16
C GLY A 215 -8.08 -3.12 -11.48
N GLY A 216 -6.77 -3.23 -11.70
CA GLY A 216 -6.20 -3.72 -12.94
C GLY A 216 -6.49 -5.18 -13.32
N MET A 217 -7.08 -5.98 -12.43
CA MET A 217 -7.51 -7.35 -12.71
C MET A 217 -8.66 -7.33 -13.72
N GLN A 218 -9.59 -6.39 -13.60
CA GLN A 218 -10.69 -6.24 -14.56
C GLN A 218 -10.17 -6.08 -16.00
N LEU A 219 -9.17 -5.21 -16.20
CA LEU A 219 -8.53 -5.07 -17.51
C LEU A 219 -7.88 -6.38 -17.99
N THR A 220 -7.32 -7.17 -17.06
CA THR A 220 -6.69 -8.45 -17.40
C THR A 220 -7.74 -9.47 -17.83
N ASP A 221 -8.87 -9.54 -17.12
CA ASP A 221 -10.00 -10.41 -17.44
C ASP A 221 -10.65 -10.05 -18.78
N ASP A 222 -10.76 -8.75 -19.08
CA ASP A 222 -11.28 -8.26 -20.37
C ASP A 222 -10.36 -8.67 -21.53
N ILE A 223 -9.05 -8.55 -21.35
CA ILE A 223 -8.04 -9.01 -22.33
C ILE A 223 -8.14 -10.53 -22.52
N MET A 224 -8.22 -11.31 -21.45
CA MET A 224 -8.34 -12.77 -21.52
C MET A 224 -9.62 -13.18 -22.26
N SER A 225 -10.75 -12.57 -21.91
CA SER A 225 -12.06 -12.91 -22.47
C SER A 225 -12.17 -12.52 -23.94
N ARG A 226 -11.61 -11.37 -24.33
CA ARG A 226 -11.69 -10.88 -25.72
C ARG A 226 -10.74 -11.59 -26.66
N TYR A 227 -9.52 -11.87 -26.20
CA TYR A 227 -8.44 -12.39 -27.07
C TYR A 227 -8.11 -13.87 -26.82
N GLY A 228 -8.79 -14.53 -25.89
CA GLY A 228 -8.56 -15.95 -25.57
C GLY A 228 -7.17 -16.21 -24.97
N LEU A 229 -6.57 -15.20 -24.34
CA LEU A 229 -5.23 -15.27 -23.75
C LEU A 229 -5.25 -15.92 -22.37
N SER A 230 -4.14 -16.57 -22.00
CA SER A 230 -3.90 -16.96 -20.61
C SER A 230 -3.67 -15.74 -19.72
N PHE A 231 -3.79 -15.92 -18.40
CA PHE A 231 -3.53 -14.86 -17.42
C PHE A 231 -2.12 -14.24 -17.56
N GLU A 232 -1.10 -15.06 -17.80
CA GLU A 232 0.27 -14.58 -17.97
C GLU A 232 0.45 -13.77 -19.27
N GLU A 233 -0.18 -14.22 -20.36
CA GLU A 233 -0.14 -13.54 -21.65
C GLU A 233 -0.90 -12.20 -21.58
N ALA A 234 -2.08 -12.18 -20.97
CA ALA A 234 -2.88 -10.97 -20.77
C ALA A 234 -2.14 -9.94 -19.90
N GLY A 235 -1.53 -10.38 -18.80
CA GLY A 235 -0.73 -9.50 -17.94
C GLY A 235 0.51 -8.93 -18.64
N ARG A 236 1.12 -9.69 -19.56
CA ARG A 236 2.23 -9.23 -20.40
C ARG A 236 1.75 -8.22 -21.43
N ALA A 237 0.66 -8.54 -22.14
CA ALA A 237 0.05 -7.66 -23.14
C ALA A 237 -0.34 -6.30 -22.54
N LYS A 238 -0.92 -6.30 -21.34
CA LYS A 238 -1.25 -5.08 -20.59
C LYS A 238 -0.04 -4.19 -20.29
N LYS A 239 1.15 -4.76 -20.05
CA LYS A 239 2.36 -4.01 -19.66
C LYS A 239 3.25 -3.62 -20.84
N GLN A 240 3.30 -4.46 -21.86
CA GLN A 240 4.27 -4.38 -22.95
C GLN A 240 3.61 -4.12 -24.31
N GLY A 241 2.28 -4.15 -24.38
CA GLY A 241 1.56 -4.31 -25.64
C GLY A 241 1.80 -5.70 -26.24
N GLY A 242 1.55 -5.84 -27.54
CA GLY A 242 1.79 -7.09 -28.27
C GLY A 242 0.67 -8.11 -28.09
N LEU A 243 -0.55 -7.71 -28.46
CA LEU A 243 -1.65 -8.65 -28.67
C LEU A 243 -1.31 -9.60 -29.84
N PRO A 244 -1.92 -10.79 -29.91
CA PRO A 244 -1.66 -11.77 -30.96
C PRO A 244 -1.77 -11.19 -32.38
N ASP A 245 -0.97 -11.73 -33.31
CA ASP A 245 -1.03 -11.37 -34.73
C ASP A 245 -2.47 -11.56 -35.26
N GLY A 246 -3.08 -10.47 -35.75
CA GLY A 246 -4.48 -10.44 -36.23
C GLY A 246 -5.44 -9.64 -35.36
N CYS A 247 -5.02 -9.16 -34.19
CA CYS A 247 -5.73 -8.14 -33.43
C CYS A 247 -5.33 -6.76 -33.95
N GLU A 248 -6.30 -6.00 -34.48
CA GLU A 248 -6.06 -4.59 -34.83
C GLU A 248 -5.76 -3.82 -33.52
N PRO A 249 -4.64 -3.06 -33.44
CA PRO A 249 -4.32 -2.28 -32.23
C PRO A 249 -5.45 -1.36 -31.78
N ASP A 250 -6.19 -0.80 -32.74
CA ASP A 250 -7.36 0.05 -32.50
C ASP A 250 -8.47 -0.68 -31.73
N ASP A 251 -8.62 -2.00 -31.91
CA ASP A 251 -9.65 -2.80 -31.21
C ASP A 251 -9.38 -2.86 -29.71
N TYR A 252 -8.12 -2.96 -29.30
CA TYR A 252 -7.75 -2.96 -27.89
C TYR A 252 -7.96 -1.60 -27.24
N ASP A 253 -7.47 -0.56 -27.89
CA ASP A 253 -7.54 0.78 -27.34
C ASP A 253 -9.00 1.23 -27.19
N GLU A 254 -9.85 0.97 -28.18
CA GLU A 254 -11.26 1.38 -28.16
C GLU A 254 -12.17 0.44 -27.35
N ALA A 255 -12.02 -0.87 -27.48
CA ALA A 255 -12.98 -1.82 -26.90
C ALA A 255 -12.61 -2.33 -25.51
N VAL A 256 -11.35 -2.16 -25.08
CA VAL A 256 -10.85 -2.72 -23.82
C VAL A 256 -10.22 -1.64 -22.94
N LEU A 257 -9.22 -0.92 -23.43
CA LEU A 257 -8.48 0.05 -22.62
C LEU A 257 -9.31 1.30 -22.32
N ALA A 258 -9.95 1.92 -23.31
CA ALA A 258 -10.75 3.13 -23.09
C ALA A 258 -11.90 2.92 -22.09
N PRO A 259 -12.74 1.86 -22.18
CA PRO A 259 -13.77 1.59 -21.18
C PRO A 259 -13.20 1.36 -19.77
N PHE A 260 -12.04 0.70 -19.66
CA PHE A 260 -11.38 0.52 -18.37
C PHE A 260 -10.92 1.86 -17.78
N LEU A 261 -10.31 2.74 -18.58
CA LEU A 261 -9.87 4.06 -18.15
C LEU A 261 -11.07 4.94 -17.72
N GLU A 262 -12.17 4.90 -18.47
CA GLU A 262 -13.43 5.57 -18.07
C GLU A 262 -13.98 5.03 -16.74
N ALA A 263 -13.90 3.71 -16.52
CA ALA A 263 -14.29 3.11 -15.25
C ALA A 263 -13.40 3.59 -14.09
N VAL A 264 -12.07 3.67 -14.29
CA VAL A 264 -11.13 4.23 -13.31
C VAL A 264 -11.50 5.68 -12.97
N GLU A 265 -11.70 6.53 -13.98
CA GLU A 265 -12.08 7.93 -13.80
C GLU A 265 -13.38 8.08 -13.00
N SER A 266 -14.40 7.31 -13.38
CA SER A 266 -15.71 7.31 -12.72
C SER A 266 -15.60 6.85 -11.27
N GLN A 267 -14.78 5.84 -11.00
CA GLN A 267 -14.56 5.31 -9.66
C GLN A 267 -13.83 6.31 -8.75
N ILE A 268 -12.80 6.99 -9.26
CA ILE A 268 -12.09 8.04 -8.52
C ILE A 268 -13.03 9.22 -8.26
N SER A 269 -13.76 9.67 -9.27
CA SER A 269 -14.71 10.78 -9.14
C SER A 269 -15.77 10.50 -8.07
N ARG A 270 -16.33 9.29 -8.06
CA ARG A 270 -17.31 8.86 -7.05
C ARG A 270 -16.69 8.81 -5.65
N SER A 271 -15.47 8.28 -5.52
CA SER A 271 -14.78 8.18 -4.22
C SER A 271 -14.52 9.57 -3.62
N LEU A 272 -14.12 10.54 -4.46
CA LEU A 272 -13.93 11.93 -4.04
C LEU A 272 -15.24 12.62 -3.67
N GLN A 273 -16.31 12.40 -4.43
CA GLN A 273 -17.63 12.94 -4.07
C GLN A 273 -18.08 12.49 -2.69
N PHE A 274 -17.85 11.23 -2.34
CA PHE A 274 -18.14 10.74 -0.99
C PHE A 274 -17.30 11.46 0.06
N PHE A 275 -16.00 11.62 -0.16
CA PHE A 275 -15.12 12.36 0.75
C PHE A 275 -15.63 13.80 0.97
N PHE A 276 -15.88 14.56 -0.10
CA PHE A 276 -16.39 15.94 -0.02
C PHE A 276 -17.75 16.02 0.67
N SER A 277 -18.63 15.03 0.47
CA SER A 277 -19.93 15.01 1.16
C SER A 277 -19.84 14.72 2.66
N SER A 278 -18.74 14.11 3.11
CA SER A 278 -18.52 13.68 4.49
C SER A 278 -17.52 14.52 5.27
N SER A 279 -16.94 15.54 4.64
CA SER A 279 -15.87 16.36 5.21
C SER A 279 -16.13 17.85 4.99
N GLU A 280 -15.30 18.70 5.59
CA GLU A 280 -15.34 20.15 5.39
C GLU A 280 -14.59 20.59 4.12
N TYR A 281 -13.90 19.67 3.45
CA TYR A 281 -13.12 19.95 2.25
C TYR A 281 -14.03 19.95 1.01
N ALA A 282 -13.89 20.99 0.17
CA ALA A 282 -14.63 21.11 -1.08
C ALA A 282 -13.81 20.71 -2.32
N GLU A 283 -12.48 20.73 -2.21
CA GLU A 283 -11.55 20.40 -3.29
C GLU A 283 -10.27 19.79 -2.72
N LEU A 284 -9.45 19.21 -3.61
CA LEU A 284 -8.10 18.75 -3.32
C LEU A 284 -7.11 19.62 -4.07
N ASP A 285 -5.95 19.89 -3.47
CA ASP A 285 -4.87 20.64 -4.13
C ASP A 285 -4.20 19.79 -5.22
N CYS A 286 -4.09 18.49 -4.98
CA CYS A 286 -3.43 17.54 -5.87
C CYS A 286 -3.94 16.11 -5.68
N ILE A 287 -3.89 15.33 -6.77
CA ILE A 287 -4.10 13.89 -6.76
C ILE A 287 -2.78 13.19 -7.07
N VAL A 288 -2.40 12.23 -6.23
CA VAL A 288 -1.21 11.39 -6.39
C VAL A 288 -1.65 9.99 -6.77
N LEU A 289 -1.33 9.54 -7.98
CA LEU A 289 -1.61 8.19 -8.43
C LEU A 289 -0.47 7.24 -8.05
N CYS A 290 -0.81 6.12 -7.45
CA CYS A 290 0.10 5.04 -7.14
C CYS A 290 -0.53 3.67 -7.47
N GLY A 291 0.23 2.60 -7.25
CA GLY A 291 -0.15 1.26 -7.67
C GLY A 291 0.28 0.95 -9.11
N GLY A 292 0.14 -0.32 -9.50
CA GLY A 292 0.63 -0.82 -10.79
C GLY A 292 -0.14 -0.31 -12.01
N VAL A 293 -1.33 0.24 -11.82
CA VAL A 293 -2.16 0.81 -12.89
C VAL A 293 -1.85 2.30 -13.13
N ALA A 294 -1.24 3.00 -12.16
CA ALA A 294 -0.92 4.41 -12.27
C ALA A 294 0.00 4.77 -13.46
N VAL A 295 0.80 3.81 -13.93
CA VAL A 295 1.73 3.98 -15.05
C VAL A 295 1.08 3.79 -16.43
N MET A 296 -0.24 3.54 -16.50
CA MET A 296 -0.93 3.46 -17.79
C MET A 296 -0.88 4.79 -18.53
N GLU A 297 -0.58 4.71 -19.82
CA GLU A 297 -0.39 5.89 -20.66
C GLU A 297 -1.66 6.77 -20.74
N GLY A 298 -1.48 8.06 -20.47
CA GLY A 298 -2.55 9.04 -20.51
C GLY A 298 -3.51 8.99 -19.32
N LEU A 299 -3.32 8.10 -18.33
CA LEU A 299 -4.24 7.98 -17.19
C LEU A 299 -4.19 9.23 -16.29
N ALA A 300 -3.00 9.72 -15.97
CA ALA A 300 -2.83 10.89 -15.11
C ALA A 300 -3.43 12.16 -15.76
N GLU A 301 -3.19 12.36 -17.06
CA GLU A 301 -3.71 13.48 -17.83
C GLU A 301 -5.24 13.42 -17.95
N ARG A 302 -5.79 12.22 -18.16
CA ARG A 302 -7.22 11.97 -18.19
C ARG A 302 -7.89 12.33 -16.87
N ILE A 303 -7.37 11.82 -15.76
CA ILE A 303 -7.88 12.11 -14.41
C ILE A 303 -7.78 13.62 -14.13
N SER A 304 -6.64 14.24 -14.46
CA SER A 304 -6.43 15.66 -14.23
C SER A 304 -7.45 16.52 -14.98
N LYS A 305 -7.71 16.21 -16.26
CA LYS A 305 -8.71 16.91 -17.07
C LYS A 305 -10.14 16.64 -16.62
N ARG A 306 -10.46 15.41 -16.23
CA ARG A 306 -11.81 15.00 -15.84
C ARG A 306 -12.26 15.63 -14.52
N LEU A 307 -11.33 15.76 -13.58
CA LEU A 307 -11.57 16.27 -12.23
C LEU A 307 -11.17 17.74 -12.06
N SER A 308 -10.48 18.32 -13.04
CA SER A 308 -9.91 19.67 -12.96
C SER A 308 -8.95 19.83 -11.77
N THR A 309 -8.22 18.76 -11.42
CA THR A 309 -7.27 18.73 -10.30
C THR A 309 -5.90 18.31 -10.79
N PRO A 310 -4.80 19.00 -10.40
CA PRO A 310 -3.45 18.58 -10.73
C PRO A 310 -3.21 17.12 -10.31
N THR A 311 -2.81 16.27 -11.25
CA THR A 311 -2.59 14.85 -10.99
C THR A 311 -1.16 14.46 -11.32
N ILE A 312 -0.47 13.83 -10.39
CA ILE A 312 0.90 13.35 -10.54
C ILE A 312 0.98 11.84 -10.29
N ILE A 313 2.03 11.20 -10.80
CA ILE A 313 2.33 9.79 -10.53
C ILE A 313 3.39 9.71 -9.44
N ALA A 314 3.14 8.93 -8.39
CA ALA A 314 4.03 8.79 -7.24
C ALA A 314 5.37 8.16 -7.63
N ASN A 315 6.48 8.82 -7.30
CA ASN A 315 7.80 8.21 -7.31
C ASN A 315 8.51 8.39 -5.96
N PRO A 316 8.41 7.44 -5.02
CA PRO A 316 9.05 7.58 -3.71
C PRO A 316 10.59 7.60 -3.78
N PHE A 317 11.19 7.29 -4.93
CA PHE A 317 12.63 7.17 -5.10
C PHE A 317 13.28 8.40 -5.74
N ALA A 318 12.52 9.44 -6.09
CA ALA A 318 13.03 10.61 -6.81
C ALA A 318 14.20 11.32 -6.10
N GLY A 319 14.16 11.40 -4.78
CA GLY A 319 15.23 11.99 -3.95
C GLY A 319 16.26 10.99 -3.42
N MET A 320 16.22 9.72 -3.86
CA MET A 320 17.08 8.67 -3.32
C MET A 320 18.27 8.36 -4.22
N SER A 321 19.38 7.99 -3.60
CA SER A 321 20.48 7.34 -4.32
C SER A 321 20.14 5.87 -4.59
N VAL A 322 20.66 5.29 -5.67
CA VAL A 322 20.39 3.91 -6.07
C VAL A 322 21.70 3.14 -6.15
N ALA A 323 21.78 2.00 -5.45
CA ALA A 323 22.97 1.15 -5.47
C ALA A 323 23.23 0.58 -6.87
N ALA A 324 24.51 0.43 -7.23
CA ALA A 324 24.91 0.03 -8.59
C ALA A 324 24.36 -1.34 -9.06
N ARG A 325 23.98 -2.22 -8.12
CA ARG A 325 23.36 -3.52 -8.44
C ARG A 325 21.89 -3.43 -8.82
N VAL A 326 21.22 -2.32 -8.51
CA VAL A 326 19.80 -2.12 -8.76
C VAL A 326 19.63 -1.56 -10.17
N ASN A 327 18.74 -2.17 -10.95
CA ASN A 327 18.37 -1.64 -12.25
C ASN A 327 17.46 -0.41 -12.06
N ALA A 328 18.03 0.78 -12.23
CA ALA A 328 17.33 2.05 -12.03
C ALA A 328 16.12 2.23 -12.96
N GLN A 329 16.17 1.72 -14.19
CA GLN A 329 15.06 1.84 -15.15
C GLN A 329 13.89 0.94 -14.76
N ALA A 330 14.17 -0.29 -14.32
CA ALA A 330 13.14 -1.18 -13.80
C ALA A 330 12.52 -0.61 -12.52
N LEU A 331 13.35 -0.09 -11.61
CA LEU A 331 12.89 0.58 -10.39
C LEU A 331 11.97 1.77 -10.69
N ALA A 332 12.35 2.64 -11.64
CA ALA A 332 11.56 3.80 -12.02
C ALA A 332 10.18 3.42 -12.58
N ARG A 333 10.11 2.35 -13.40
CA ARG A 333 8.83 1.85 -13.94
C ARG A 333 7.92 1.30 -12.84
N ASP A 334 8.50 0.61 -11.86
CA ASP A 334 7.72 -0.03 -10.80
C ASP A 334 7.48 0.92 -9.60
N ALA A 335 8.11 2.11 -9.59
CA ALA A 335 8.10 3.06 -8.48
C ALA A 335 6.71 3.39 -7.91
N PRO A 336 5.66 3.63 -8.71
CA PRO A 336 4.35 3.96 -8.17
C PRO A 336 3.72 2.79 -7.43
N ALA A 337 4.06 1.55 -7.80
CA ALA A 337 3.59 0.33 -7.13
C ALA A 337 4.39 0.01 -5.85
N MET A 338 5.43 0.79 -5.53
CA MET A 338 6.33 0.53 -4.41
C MET A 338 6.05 1.37 -3.17
N MET A 339 4.98 2.17 -3.15
CA MET A 339 4.66 3.05 -2.02
C MET A 339 4.58 2.29 -0.68
N VAL A 340 3.85 1.17 -0.63
CA VAL A 340 3.74 0.36 0.60
C VAL A 340 5.10 -0.24 0.97
N ALA A 341 5.77 -0.92 0.05
CA ALA A 341 7.09 -1.53 0.30
C ALA A 341 8.14 -0.48 0.76
N CYS A 342 8.08 0.74 0.22
CA CYS A 342 8.89 1.87 0.63
C CYS A 342 8.62 2.24 2.09
N GLY A 343 7.35 2.47 2.43
CA GLY A 343 6.93 2.78 3.80
C GLY A 343 7.29 1.70 4.83
N LEU A 344 7.29 0.42 4.42
CA LEU A 344 7.72 -0.70 5.25
C LEU A 344 9.25 -0.70 5.44
N ALA A 345 10.01 -0.45 4.38
CA ALA A 345 11.48 -0.38 4.45
C ALA A 345 11.99 0.86 5.20
N MET A 346 11.19 1.93 5.24
CA MET A 346 11.45 3.11 6.08
C MET A 346 11.20 2.84 7.56
N ARG A 347 10.39 1.82 7.90
CA ARG A 347 10.12 1.48 9.30
C ARG A 347 11.41 1.05 9.97
N ARG A 348 11.69 1.67 11.10
CA ARG A 348 12.80 1.31 11.96
C ARG A 348 12.24 0.65 13.20
N LEU A 349 13.03 -0.23 13.77
CA LEU A 349 12.82 -0.58 15.16
C LEU A 349 13.24 0.65 15.95
N SER A 350 12.32 1.24 16.69
CA SER A 350 12.68 2.05 17.84
C SER A 350 13.55 1.16 18.73
N ASP A 351 14.66 1.71 19.23
CA ASP A 351 15.33 1.10 20.38
C ASP A 351 14.29 1.17 21.50
N GLY A 352 13.68 0.04 21.83
CA GLY A 352 12.74 -0.09 22.93
C GLY A 352 13.39 0.21 24.27
#